data_AF-A0A2D8ABL8-F1
#
_entry.id   AF-A0A2D8ABL8-F1
#
_cell.length_a   1.000
_cell.length_b   1.000
_cell.length_c   1.000
_cell.angle_alpha   90.00
_cell.angle_beta   90.00
_cell.angle_gamma   90.00
#
_symmetry.space_group_name_H-M   'P 1'
#
loop_
_entity.id
_entity.type
_entity.pdbx_description
1 polymer ?
#
loop_
_entity_poly.entity_id
_entity_poly.type
_entity_poly.pdbx_seq_one_letter_code
_entity_poly.pdbx_strand_id
1 'polypeptide(L)'
;MRRVMTDPLFGSVRYGPKLNPGGQAVFLQSAYHTGLANAVLLPYVLAFKRAAIEEKLTTIASLLNLPEKDGAAVILWITELRSKLAIPATLAELGIEESALSDIVALALLDAEHQTNPVSMDAAGFMQICQNAFAGTIKSDQ
;
A
#
# COMPACT_ATOMS: atom_id res chain seq x y z
N MET A 1 -23.89 5.06 41.73
CA MET A 1 -25.11 4.58 41.04
C MET A 1 -24.99 5.01 39.58
N ARG A 2 -25.01 4.03 38.66
CA ARG A 2 -24.77 4.15 37.21
C ARG A 2 -25.83 5.01 36.52
N ARG A 3 -25.41 5.79 35.51
CA ARG A 3 -25.89 5.62 34.13
C ARG A 3 -24.95 6.33 33.15
N VAL A 4 -23.98 5.58 32.62
CA VAL A 4 -23.36 5.91 31.32
C VAL A 4 -24.39 5.51 30.28
N MET A 5 -24.93 6.52 29.60
CA MET A 5 -25.84 6.35 28.48
C MET A 5 -24.99 5.90 27.29
N THR A 6 -25.12 4.62 26.95
CA THR A 6 -24.54 4.01 25.75
C THR A 6 -25.24 4.59 24.53
N ASP A 7 -24.56 5.46 23.80
CA ASP A 7 -25.00 5.96 22.50
C ASP A 7 -24.53 4.97 21.40
N PRO A 8 -25.44 4.33 20.63
CA PRO A 8 -25.08 3.28 19.68
C PRO A 8 -24.72 3.81 18.27
N LEU A 9 -24.29 5.07 18.14
CA LEU A 9 -24.06 5.71 16.83
C LEU A 9 -22.70 5.45 16.16
N PHE A 10 -21.84 4.61 16.73
CA PHE A 10 -20.62 4.13 16.06
C PHE A 10 -20.78 2.70 15.52
N GLY A 11 -21.85 2.47 14.77
CA GLY A 11 -22.00 1.31 13.91
C GLY A 11 -21.27 1.53 12.59
N SER A 12 -20.14 0.83 12.39
CA SER A 12 -19.52 0.51 11.09
C SER A 12 -19.69 1.54 9.96
N VAL A 13 -18.96 2.66 10.01
CA VAL A 13 -18.71 3.45 8.81
C VAL A 13 -17.69 2.68 7.97
N ARG A 14 -18.16 1.87 7.01
CA ARG A 14 -17.31 1.41 5.91
C ARG A 14 -16.98 2.65 5.08
N TYR A 15 -15.76 3.16 5.21
CA TYR A 15 -15.23 4.07 4.20
C TYR A 15 -15.07 3.30 2.90
N GLY A 16 -15.79 3.73 1.87
CA GLY A 16 -15.71 3.15 0.53
C GLY A 16 -16.94 3.53 -0.30
N PRO A 17 -16.88 4.57 -1.16
CA PRO A 17 -17.90 4.73 -2.18
C PRO A 17 -17.92 3.45 -3.05
N LYS A 18 -19.09 2.85 -3.26
CA LYS A 18 -19.26 1.86 -4.34
C LYS A 18 -19.04 2.57 -5.66
N LEU A 19 -17.79 2.58 -6.13
CA LEU A 19 -17.42 3.17 -7.40
C LEU A 19 -17.76 2.18 -8.52
N ASN A 20 -18.43 2.67 -9.57
CA ASN A 20 -18.61 1.92 -10.82
C ASN A 20 -17.23 1.68 -11.50
N PRO A 21 -17.11 0.75 -12.46
CA PRO A 21 -15.81 0.40 -13.05
C PRO A 21 -15.03 1.61 -13.59
N GLY A 22 -15.71 2.58 -14.23
CA GLY A 22 -15.08 3.83 -14.69
C GLY A 22 -14.72 4.82 -13.56
N GLY A 23 -15.48 4.83 -12.46
CA GLY A 23 -15.21 5.64 -11.28
C GLY A 23 -14.04 5.09 -10.45
N GLN A 24 -13.80 3.78 -10.49
CA GLN A 24 -12.60 3.16 -9.91
C GLN A 24 -11.37 3.63 -10.67
N ALA A 25 -11.36 3.59 -12.00
CA ALA A 25 -10.23 4.07 -12.80
C ALA A 25 -9.90 5.56 -12.55
N VAL A 26 -10.92 6.43 -12.43
CA VAL A 26 -10.73 7.87 -12.12
C VAL A 26 -10.29 8.09 -10.67
N PHE A 27 -10.90 7.38 -9.72
CA PHE A 27 -10.45 7.40 -8.32
C PHE A 27 -9.01 6.88 -8.21
N LEU A 28 -8.63 5.87 -8.99
CA LEU A 28 -7.28 5.31 -9.03
C LEU A 28 -6.29 6.28 -9.66
N GLN A 29 -6.58 6.92 -10.79
CA GLN A 29 -5.71 7.99 -11.29
C GLN A 29 -5.53 9.10 -10.24
N SER A 30 -6.63 9.55 -9.63
CA SER A 30 -6.56 10.55 -8.56
C SER A 30 -5.83 10.02 -7.32
N ALA A 31 -6.00 8.76 -6.96
CA ALA A 31 -5.47 8.15 -5.74
C ALA A 31 -3.99 7.82 -5.89
N TYR A 32 -3.55 7.32 -7.04
CA TYR A 32 -2.15 7.14 -7.43
C TYR A 32 -1.37 8.46 -7.36
N HIS A 33 -2.02 9.59 -7.71
CA HIS A 33 -1.45 10.92 -7.51
C HIS A 33 -1.59 11.46 -6.06
N THR A 34 -2.36 10.81 -5.19
CA THR A 34 -2.51 11.23 -3.78
C THR A 34 -1.66 10.40 -2.82
N GLY A 35 -1.33 10.97 -1.66
CA GLY A 35 -0.53 10.28 -0.64
C GLY A 35 -1.17 9.00 -0.05
N LEU A 36 -2.47 8.79 -0.20
CA LEU A 36 -3.16 7.64 0.40
C LEU A 36 -2.84 6.32 -0.32
N ALA A 37 -2.89 6.28 -1.67
CA ALA A 37 -2.54 5.06 -2.39
C ALA A 37 -1.06 4.70 -2.18
N ASN A 38 -0.19 5.71 -2.17
CA ASN A 38 1.23 5.53 -1.86
C ASN A 38 1.41 4.94 -0.46
N ALA A 39 0.69 5.43 0.54
CA ALA A 39 0.78 4.87 1.90
C ALA A 39 0.32 3.40 1.97
N VAL A 40 -0.70 3.00 1.19
CA VAL A 40 -1.16 1.60 1.13
C VAL A 40 -0.17 0.72 0.37
N LEU A 41 0.35 1.18 -0.77
CA LEU A 41 1.20 0.37 -1.65
C LEU A 41 2.66 0.26 -1.18
N LEU A 42 3.17 1.26 -0.45
CA LEU A 42 4.59 1.37 -0.13
C LEU A 42 5.20 0.11 0.51
N PRO A 43 4.60 -0.54 1.53
CA PRO A 43 5.17 -1.76 2.11
C PRO A 43 5.33 -2.90 1.10
N TYR A 44 4.38 -3.05 0.18
CA TYR A 44 4.40 -4.09 -0.85
C TYR A 44 5.44 -3.82 -1.93
N VAL A 45 5.60 -2.55 -2.34
CA VAL A 45 6.62 -2.12 -3.30
C VAL A 45 8.02 -2.32 -2.72
N LEU A 46 8.24 -1.94 -1.46
CA LEU A 46 9.53 -2.09 -0.80
C LEU A 46 9.87 -3.57 -0.60
N ALA A 47 8.91 -4.40 -0.22
CA ALA A 47 9.08 -5.84 -0.12
C ALA A 47 9.47 -6.46 -1.47
N PHE A 48 8.78 -6.08 -2.56
CA PHE A 48 9.10 -6.57 -3.91
C PHE A 48 10.51 -6.17 -4.36
N LYS A 49 10.95 -4.95 -4.03
CA LYS A 49 12.26 -4.41 -4.46
C LYS A 49 13.39 -4.72 -3.48
N ARG A 50 13.09 -5.31 -2.32
CA ARG A 50 13.99 -5.36 -1.15
C ARG A 50 15.41 -5.78 -1.51
N ALA A 51 15.58 -6.93 -2.16
CA ALA A 51 16.88 -7.46 -2.55
C ALA A 51 17.74 -6.47 -3.35
N ALA A 52 17.12 -5.63 -4.18
CA ALA A 52 17.83 -4.65 -5.01
C ALA A 52 18.09 -3.30 -4.31
N ILE A 53 17.42 -3.03 -3.18
CA ILE A 53 17.53 -1.75 -2.45
C ILE A 53 17.92 -1.92 -0.98
N GLU A 54 18.37 -3.11 -0.57
CA GLU A 54 18.65 -3.44 0.83
C GLU A 54 19.61 -2.44 1.48
N GLU A 55 20.70 -2.07 0.81
CA GLU A 55 21.67 -1.08 1.31
C GLU A 55 21.02 0.29 1.59
N LYS A 56 20.11 0.73 0.71
CA LYS A 56 19.35 1.97 0.90
C LYS A 56 18.40 1.84 2.08
N LEU A 57 17.75 0.69 2.24
CA LEU A 57 16.85 0.45 3.38
C LEU A 57 17.62 0.36 4.70
N THR A 58 18.80 -0.26 4.74
CA THR A 58 19.71 -0.25 5.89
C THR A 58 20.10 1.18 6.29
N THR A 59 20.36 2.04 5.29
CA THR A 59 20.61 3.46 5.53
C THR A 59 19.39 4.14 6.17
N ILE A 60 18.19 3.89 5.64
CA ILE A 60 16.94 4.42 6.20
C ILE A 60 16.70 3.90 7.63
N ALA A 61 16.91 2.60 7.90
CA ALA A 61 16.79 2.01 9.24
C ALA A 61 17.75 2.65 10.25
N SER A 62 18.95 3.02 9.78
CA SER A 62 19.94 3.74 10.58
C SER A 62 19.46 5.16 10.91
N LEU A 63 18.95 5.90 9.91
CA LEU A 63 18.41 7.25 10.09
C LEU A 63 17.17 7.29 10.98
N LEU A 64 16.30 6.30 10.88
CA LEU A 64 15.11 6.14 11.73
C LEU A 64 15.44 5.62 13.13
N ASN A 65 16.71 5.34 13.42
CA ASN A 65 17.20 4.77 14.66
C ASN A 65 16.46 3.47 15.08
N LEU A 66 16.16 2.59 14.12
CA LEU A 66 15.52 1.30 14.38
C LEU A 66 16.48 0.34 15.11
N PRO A 67 15.99 -0.60 15.93
CA PRO A 67 16.85 -1.59 16.59
C PRO A 67 17.64 -2.43 15.57
N GLU A 68 16.94 -2.96 14.57
CA GLU A 68 17.52 -3.71 13.47
C GLU A 68 17.80 -2.78 12.28
N LYS A 69 18.92 -3.01 11.58
CA LYS A 69 19.41 -2.16 10.48
C LYS A 69 19.27 -2.84 9.11
N ASP A 70 18.15 -3.50 8.88
CA ASP A 70 17.84 -4.20 7.63
C ASP A 70 16.54 -3.68 6.98
N GLY A 71 16.29 -4.14 5.75
CA GLY A 71 15.09 -3.76 5.01
C GLY A 71 13.79 -4.27 5.62
N ALA A 72 13.81 -5.44 6.27
CA ALA A 72 12.65 -5.99 6.95
C ALA A 72 12.18 -5.06 8.09
N ALA A 73 13.10 -4.52 8.87
CA ALA A 73 12.82 -3.59 9.95
C ALA A 73 12.13 -2.31 9.44
N VAL A 74 12.55 -1.77 8.29
CA VAL A 74 11.92 -0.59 7.67
C VAL A 74 10.50 -0.92 7.22
N ILE A 75 10.30 -2.05 6.53
CA ILE A 75 8.98 -2.46 6.05
C ILE A 75 8.01 -2.68 7.22
N LEU A 76 8.49 -3.30 8.30
CA LEU A 76 7.72 -3.47 9.54
C LEU A 76 7.36 -2.10 10.14
N TRP A 77 8.34 -1.20 10.28
CA TRP A 77 8.12 0.14 10.83
C TRP A 77 7.09 0.93 10.02
N ILE A 78 7.14 0.89 8.68
CA ILE A 78 6.14 1.54 7.81
C ILE A 78 4.76 0.91 8.01
N THR A 79 4.69 -0.41 8.10
CA THR A 79 3.42 -1.13 8.31
C THR A 79 2.78 -0.76 9.64
N GLU A 80 3.58 -0.66 10.71
CA GLU A 80 3.12 -0.18 12.02
C GLU A 80 2.72 1.30 12.00
N LEU A 81 3.49 2.15 11.32
CA LEU A 81 3.16 3.57 11.16
C LEU A 81 1.81 3.74 10.47
N ARG A 82 1.59 3.00 9.37
CA ARG A 82 0.33 3.00 8.63
C ARG A 82 -0.85 2.63 9.53
N SER A 83 -0.69 1.57 10.34
CA SER A 83 -1.69 1.13 11.32
C SER A 83 -2.00 2.20 12.36
N LYS A 84 -0.97 2.86 12.93
CA LYS A 84 -1.13 3.97 13.89
C LYS A 84 -1.88 5.16 13.31
N LEU A 85 -1.76 5.38 12.00
CA LEU A 85 -2.46 6.44 11.27
C LEU A 85 -3.86 6.02 10.78
N ALA A 86 -4.34 4.82 11.14
CA ALA A 86 -5.61 4.25 10.68
C ALA A 86 -5.76 4.22 9.15
N ILE A 87 -4.64 4.08 8.44
CA ILE A 87 -4.63 3.92 6.99
C ILE A 87 -4.91 2.45 6.66
N PRO A 88 -5.81 2.16 5.70
CA PRO A 88 -6.11 0.79 5.27
C PRO A 88 -4.87 -0.03 4.91
N ALA A 89 -4.90 -1.32 5.24
CA ALA A 89 -3.77 -2.20 4.99
C ALA A 89 -3.72 -2.70 3.55
N THR A 90 -4.87 -2.79 2.88
CA THR A 90 -5.03 -3.46 1.60
C THR A 90 -5.77 -2.61 0.57
N LEU A 91 -5.61 -2.96 -0.72
CA LEU A 91 -6.43 -2.38 -1.78
C LEU A 91 -7.90 -2.75 -1.62
N ALA A 92 -8.19 -3.97 -1.15
CA ALA A 92 -9.56 -4.40 -0.87
C ALA A 92 -10.23 -3.53 0.21
N GLU A 93 -9.51 -3.17 1.27
CA GLU A 93 -10.00 -2.27 2.31
C GLU A 93 -10.19 -0.83 1.83
N LEU A 94 -9.47 -0.40 0.78
CA LEU A 94 -9.72 0.86 0.09
C LEU A 94 -10.97 0.83 -0.81
N GLY A 95 -11.62 -0.33 -0.96
CA GLY A 95 -12.78 -0.52 -1.84
C GLY A 95 -12.41 -0.74 -3.31
N ILE A 96 -11.16 -1.13 -3.59
CA ILE A 96 -10.75 -1.58 -4.92
C ILE A 96 -11.22 -3.01 -5.13
N GLU A 97 -11.86 -3.27 -6.25
CA GLU A 97 -12.27 -4.62 -6.65
C GLU A 97 -11.13 -5.36 -7.33
N GLU A 98 -11.07 -6.68 -7.18
CA GLU A 98 -10.01 -7.50 -7.80
C GLU A 98 -9.99 -7.36 -9.34
N SER A 99 -11.15 -7.17 -9.96
CA SER A 99 -11.26 -6.96 -11.40
C SER A 99 -10.59 -5.67 -11.89
N ALA A 100 -10.35 -4.70 -11.01
CA ALA A 100 -9.70 -3.43 -11.36
C ALA A 100 -8.16 -3.52 -11.36
N LEU A 101 -7.57 -4.63 -10.86
CA LEU A 101 -6.12 -4.75 -10.77
C LEU A 101 -5.42 -4.70 -12.14
N SER A 102 -6.05 -5.23 -13.20
CA SER A 102 -5.50 -5.14 -14.56
C SER A 102 -5.41 -3.71 -15.07
N ASP A 103 -6.44 -2.91 -14.80
CA ASP A 103 -6.51 -1.51 -15.23
C ASP A 103 -5.50 -0.67 -14.46
N ILE A 104 -5.34 -0.94 -13.16
CA ILE A 104 -4.30 -0.36 -12.32
C ILE A 104 -2.90 -0.60 -12.90
N VAL A 105 -2.60 -1.85 -13.26
CA VAL A 105 -1.31 -2.22 -13.85
C VAL A 105 -1.10 -1.50 -15.19
N ALA A 106 -2.12 -1.43 -16.03
CA ALA A 106 -2.04 -0.72 -17.31
C ALA A 106 -1.74 0.77 -17.12
N LEU A 107 -2.39 1.42 -16.14
CA LEU A 107 -2.11 2.82 -15.79
C LEU A 107 -0.70 3.01 -15.24
N ALA A 108 -0.23 2.12 -14.37
CA ALA A 108 1.12 2.20 -13.81
C ALA A 108 2.20 2.05 -14.90
N LEU A 109 1.99 1.19 -15.91
CA LEU A 109 2.91 1.05 -17.04
C LEU A 109 3.00 2.30 -17.93
N LEU A 110 1.93 3.09 -18.01
CA LEU A 110 1.88 4.33 -18.76
C LEU A 110 2.56 5.49 -18.02
N ASP A 111 2.73 5.37 -16.70
CA ASP A 111 3.39 6.38 -15.88
C ASP A 111 4.92 6.32 -16.08
N ALA A 112 5.46 7.43 -16.60
CA ALA A 112 6.86 7.57 -16.98
C ALA A 112 7.82 7.48 -15.78
N GLU A 113 7.35 7.71 -14.55
CA GLU A 113 8.20 7.70 -13.33
C GLU A 113 8.83 6.32 -13.06
N HIS A 114 8.23 5.25 -13.57
CA HIS A 114 8.75 3.90 -13.42
C HIS A 114 9.95 3.58 -14.31
N GLN A 115 10.17 4.35 -15.38
CA GLN A 115 11.24 4.10 -16.36
C GLN A 115 12.65 4.39 -15.79
N THR A 116 12.74 5.21 -14.75
CA THR A 116 14.02 5.54 -14.07
C THR A 116 14.31 4.66 -12.85
N ASN A 117 13.46 3.67 -12.57
CA ASN A 117 13.57 2.86 -11.37
C ASN A 117 14.69 1.79 -11.53
N PRO A 118 15.59 1.62 -10.54
CA PRO A 118 16.73 0.68 -10.64
C PRO A 118 16.33 -0.80 -10.77
N VAL A 119 15.07 -1.13 -10.48
CA VAL A 119 14.48 -2.45 -10.74
C VAL A 119 13.52 -2.29 -11.92
N SER A 120 13.79 -3.00 -13.03
CA SER A 120 12.88 -3.04 -14.17
C SER A 120 11.52 -3.51 -13.70
N MET A 121 10.50 -2.67 -13.89
CA MET A 121 9.15 -2.94 -13.44
C MET A 121 8.30 -3.17 -14.67
N ASP A 122 8.03 -4.44 -14.94
CA ASP A 122 7.17 -4.87 -16.03
C ASP A 122 5.74 -5.12 -15.53
N ALA A 123 4.84 -5.46 -16.45
CA ALA A 123 3.44 -5.74 -16.14
C ALA A 123 3.29 -6.84 -15.08
N ALA A 124 4.17 -7.85 -15.10
CA ALA A 124 4.13 -8.96 -14.15
C ALA A 124 4.51 -8.50 -12.74
N GLY A 125 5.56 -7.69 -12.60
CA GLY A 125 5.97 -7.11 -11.33
C GLY A 125 4.89 -6.22 -10.72
N PHE A 126 4.28 -5.33 -11.53
CA PHE A 126 3.17 -4.51 -11.07
C PHE A 126 1.96 -5.35 -10.64
N MET A 127 1.60 -6.36 -11.44
CA MET A 127 0.50 -7.26 -11.11
C MET A 127 0.76 -7.98 -9.79
N GLN A 128 1.98 -8.47 -9.58
CA GLN A 128 2.36 -9.17 -8.36
C GLN A 128 2.25 -8.25 -7.12
N ILE A 129 2.68 -6.99 -7.24
CA ILE A 129 2.53 -5.99 -6.17
C ILE A 129 1.04 -5.75 -5.90
N CYS A 130 0.23 -5.56 -6.94
CA CYS A 130 -1.21 -5.32 -6.82
C CYS A 130 -1.93 -6.49 -6.14
N GLN A 131 -1.62 -7.73 -6.53
CA GLN A 131 -2.19 -8.94 -5.93
C GLN A 131 -1.78 -9.08 -4.46
N ASN A 132 -0.51 -8.84 -4.13
CA ASN A 132 -0.04 -8.85 -2.75
C ASN A 132 -0.72 -7.77 -1.91
N ALA A 133 -0.88 -6.57 -2.47
CA ALA A 133 -1.54 -5.44 -1.81
C ALA A 133 -3.06 -5.66 -1.65
N PHE A 134 -3.69 -6.36 -2.59
CA PHE A 134 -5.09 -6.77 -2.48
C PHE A 134 -5.28 -7.83 -1.40
N ALA A 135 -4.40 -8.84 -1.36
CA ALA A 135 -4.46 -9.95 -0.40
C ALA A 135 -3.87 -9.62 0.99
N GLY A 136 -3.20 -8.49 1.16
CA GLY A 136 -2.53 -8.13 2.41
C GLY A 136 -1.25 -8.93 2.70
N THR A 137 -0.61 -9.47 1.66
CA THR A 137 0.56 -10.36 1.81
C THR A 137 1.86 -9.61 1.57
N ILE A 138 2.60 -9.32 2.65
CA ILE A 138 3.95 -8.76 2.58
C ILE A 138 4.95 -9.91 2.61
N LYS A 139 5.64 -10.17 1.50
CA LYS A 139 6.71 -11.17 1.44
C LYS A 139 8.04 -10.52 1.82
N SER A 140 8.44 -10.66 3.08
CA SER A 140 9.70 -10.11 3.59
C SER A 140 10.92 -11.01 3.31
N ASP A 141 10.72 -12.25 2.90
CA ASP A 141 11.72 -13.32 3.03
C ASP A 141 12.40 -13.72 1.71
N GLN A 142 12.52 -12.80 0.74
CA GLN A 142 13.27 -13.02 -0.51
C GLN A 142 14.34 -11.94 -0.73
#